data_AF-A0A517NZB7-F1
#
_entry.id   AF-A0A517NZB7-F1
#
_cell.length_a   1.000
_cell.length_b   1.000
_cell.length_c   1.000
_cell.angle_alpha   90.00
_cell.angle_beta   90.00
_cell.angle_gamma   90.00
#
_symmetry.space_group_name_H-M   'P 1'
#
loop_
_entity.id
_entity.type
_entity.pdbx_description
1 polymer ?
#
loop_
_entity_poly.entity_id
_entity_poly.type
_entity_poly.pdbx_seq_one_letter_code
_entity_poly.pdbx_strand_id
1 'polypeptide(L)'
;MFFVRPILLCLFVVVSVSAKAESPLESITLSDVIAGLQKNESDLQTLGVTYRCKGVQNFFGDFAKNGARQTFAEQWQVNASGYGWNDAKGDITRNRPDGSVRDHSFHHRACFDGKEGRTLTEETRGLGQPTLRGNIELTLMRYAVSPFDLTTQHQGQPISEHLSKGGQIVGSESWDGHQVTVVESVTDANVDTFKSQYWIDPERGFAVVRRRNLMRSTPQSEWKVVYSIDSFKLSKNEDGFWFPQIAWVQTFGVAGHGADVGATLRRSDLRCEKWIANADIDKKRMQIDFPSGLDVPALRRNFTDVAKAASFYVQPIETDLQRELIGSSKSDTYAHVDVTAYANVNTKQIDPARFDFDALGIAFKAASDRRGNKHANLFVAFEHGALGSDSTLAAFVRLPVIQLAKDNGFASVKHSSRYGGSLWQPLPEPFNAESDERNLGDDQIGVYLVGSRLGRALADDFECLIVSKSDRPLKPKQLISDGTLQKIQAAVKGVDVAGKSLRLSLTLGGPRDNPAKANELAGVMKDSPVQVNAIKALRKIGFGNIRLSVKVGFTIYVSDYIE
;
A
#
# COMPACT_ATOMS: atom_id res chain seq x y z
N MET A 1 -18.57 62.76 54.87
CA MET A 1 -18.89 61.66 53.93
C MET A 1 -17.58 61.11 53.38
N PHE A 2 -16.95 60.18 54.09
CA PHE A 2 -15.80 59.39 53.62
C PHE A 2 -15.89 58.04 54.33
N PHE A 3 -16.17 56.99 53.57
CA PHE A 3 -16.16 55.60 54.05
C PHE A 3 -14.74 55.06 53.90
N VAL A 4 -14.12 54.66 55.01
CA VAL A 4 -12.92 53.81 54.99
C VAL A 4 -13.31 52.51 55.70
N ARG A 5 -13.39 51.42 54.93
CA ARG A 5 -13.46 50.05 55.44
C ARG A 5 -12.03 49.48 55.46
N PRO A 6 -11.56 48.85 56.54
CA PRO A 6 -10.36 48.04 56.49
C PRO A 6 -10.70 46.66 55.91
N ILE A 7 -9.99 46.27 54.85
CA ILE A 7 -10.01 44.91 54.30
C ILE A 7 -9.11 44.04 55.20
N LEU A 8 -9.73 43.07 55.87
CA LEU A 8 -9.05 41.99 56.57
C LEU A 8 -8.48 41.04 55.52
N LEU A 9 -7.15 41.00 55.36
CA LEU A 9 -6.47 40.06 54.49
C LEU A 9 -6.16 38.78 55.29
N CYS A 10 -7.03 37.77 55.20
CA CYS A 10 -6.74 36.42 55.71
C CYS A 10 -5.75 35.72 54.75
N LEU A 11 -4.47 35.72 55.10
CA LEU A 11 -3.45 34.86 54.49
C LEU A 11 -3.69 33.41 54.94
N PHE A 12 -4.33 32.59 54.11
CA PHE A 12 -4.27 31.14 54.21
C PHE A 12 -2.95 30.68 53.60
N VAL A 13 -1.94 30.45 54.43
CA VAL A 13 -0.74 29.70 54.05
C VAL A 13 -1.12 28.22 54.00
N VAL A 14 -1.47 27.73 52.81
CA VAL A 14 -1.57 26.28 52.57
C VAL A 14 -0.15 25.75 52.45
N VAL A 15 0.38 25.27 53.58
CA VAL A 15 1.58 24.42 53.59
C VAL A 15 1.19 23.12 52.90
N SER A 16 1.45 23.04 51.59
CA SER A 16 1.38 21.80 50.85
C SER A 16 2.53 20.92 51.32
N VAL A 17 2.24 20.07 52.30
CA VAL A 17 3.13 18.96 52.65
C VAL A 17 3.12 18.03 51.44
N SER A 18 4.09 18.20 50.55
CA SER A 18 4.44 17.20 49.54
C SER A 18 4.99 15.97 50.26
N ALA A 19 4.08 15.17 50.82
CA ALA A 19 4.35 13.77 51.03
C ALA A 19 4.68 13.22 49.64
N LYS A 20 5.97 12.94 49.38
CA LYS A 20 6.36 11.96 48.37
C LYS A 20 5.70 10.66 48.81
N ALA A 21 4.47 10.44 48.36
CA ALA A 21 3.93 9.11 48.30
C ALA A 21 4.92 8.34 47.41
N GLU A 22 5.68 7.42 48.00
CA GLU A 22 6.39 6.40 47.25
C GLU A 22 5.36 5.80 46.29
N SER A 23 5.56 6.07 45.00
CA SER A 23 4.66 5.60 43.96
C SER A 23 4.70 4.07 44.01
N PRO A 24 3.57 3.36 44.13
CA PRO A 24 3.51 1.89 44.15
C PRO A 24 4.12 1.20 42.91
N LEU A 25 4.62 1.96 41.94
CA LEU A 25 5.19 1.50 40.68
C LEU A 25 6.69 1.19 40.75
N GLU A 26 7.39 1.53 41.85
CA GLU A 26 8.83 1.26 41.97
C GLU A 26 9.18 -0.24 42.02
N SER A 27 8.20 -1.15 42.01
CA SER A 27 8.40 -2.61 42.04
C SER A 27 8.01 -3.37 40.78
N ILE A 28 7.55 -2.72 39.69
CA ILE A 28 7.13 -3.45 38.49
C ILE A 28 8.35 -3.83 37.65
N THR A 29 8.56 -5.13 37.48
CA THR A 29 9.63 -5.67 36.63
C THR A 29 9.13 -5.93 35.21
N LEU A 30 10.07 -6.06 34.26
CA LEU A 30 9.73 -6.49 32.89
C LEU A 30 9.05 -7.87 32.89
N SER A 31 9.47 -8.77 33.78
CA SER A 31 8.87 -10.09 33.93
C SER A 31 7.40 -10.01 34.35
N ASP A 32 7.05 -9.08 35.26
CA ASP A 32 5.66 -8.86 35.66
C ASP A 32 4.83 -8.36 34.49
N VAL A 33 5.38 -7.44 33.70
CA VAL A 33 4.73 -6.93 32.48
C VAL A 33 4.50 -8.05 31.47
N ILE A 34 5.52 -8.85 31.16
CA ILE A 34 5.42 -9.96 30.20
C ILE A 34 4.39 -10.99 30.69
N ALA A 35 4.42 -11.36 31.96
CA ALA A 35 3.47 -12.31 32.54
C ALA A 35 2.02 -11.78 32.50
N GLY A 36 1.81 -10.49 32.81
CA GLY A 36 0.51 -9.84 32.72
C GLY A 36 -0.03 -9.79 31.29
N LEU A 37 0.82 -9.46 30.32
CA LEU A 37 0.47 -9.49 28.90
C LEU A 37 0.14 -10.91 28.41
N GLN A 38 0.97 -11.90 28.73
CA GLN A 38 0.75 -13.30 28.36
C GLN A 38 -0.58 -13.83 28.91
N LYS A 39 -0.93 -13.45 30.15
CA LYS A 39 -2.23 -13.78 30.73
C LYS A 39 -3.37 -13.17 29.93
N ASN A 40 -3.30 -11.89 29.57
CA ASN A 40 -4.33 -11.26 28.74
C ASN A 40 -4.42 -11.90 27.34
N GLU A 41 -3.29 -12.20 26.73
CA GLU A 41 -3.19 -12.83 25.41
C GLU A 41 -3.74 -14.27 25.41
N SER A 42 -3.55 -15.03 26.49
CA SER A 42 -4.07 -16.39 26.64
C SER A 42 -5.53 -16.42 27.08
N ASP A 43 -5.99 -15.46 27.89
CA ASP A 43 -7.38 -15.39 28.33
C ASP A 43 -8.31 -14.85 27.22
N LEU A 44 -7.78 -14.05 26.28
CA LEU A 44 -8.54 -13.39 25.22
C LEU A 44 -8.39 -14.11 23.87
N GLN A 45 -9.31 -15.04 23.59
CA GLN A 45 -9.26 -15.90 22.41
C GLN A 45 -9.97 -15.31 21.19
N THR A 46 -11.08 -14.61 21.42
CA THR A 46 -11.86 -13.95 20.35
C THR A 46 -12.34 -12.58 20.78
N LEU A 47 -12.46 -11.66 19.81
CA LEU A 47 -12.95 -10.30 20.02
C LEU A 47 -14.00 -9.93 18.98
N GLY A 48 -15.10 -9.36 19.46
CA GLY A 48 -16.07 -8.64 18.67
C GLY A 48 -16.14 -7.18 19.09
N VAL A 49 -16.32 -6.28 18.12
CA VAL A 49 -16.45 -4.83 18.35
C VAL A 49 -17.14 -4.16 17.18
N THR A 50 -17.85 -3.06 17.45
CA THR A 50 -18.33 -2.13 16.44
C THR A 50 -17.51 -0.85 16.48
N TYR A 51 -16.84 -0.52 15.39
CA TYR A 51 -16.19 0.77 15.20
C TYR A 51 -17.11 1.75 14.50
N ARG A 52 -17.05 3.00 14.94
CA ARG A 52 -17.51 4.15 14.16
C ARG A 52 -16.33 5.06 13.91
N CYS A 53 -15.91 5.13 12.66
CA CYS A 53 -14.84 6.01 12.25
C CYS A 53 -15.39 7.29 11.65
N LYS A 54 -14.92 8.44 12.14
CA LYS A 54 -15.23 9.75 11.56
C LYS A 54 -13.95 10.43 11.14
N GLY A 55 -13.91 10.92 9.91
CA GLY A 55 -12.85 11.81 9.47
C GLY A 55 -11.50 11.14 9.31
N VAL A 56 -11.45 9.96 8.67
CA VAL A 56 -10.16 9.45 8.18
C VAL A 56 -9.58 10.47 7.23
N GLN A 57 -8.45 11.08 7.58
CA GLN A 57 -7.74 12.02 6.72
C GLN A 57 -6.55 11.29 6.11
N ASN A 58 -6.55 11.10 4.80
CA ASN A 58 -5.38 10.60 4.07
C ASN A 58 -4.70 11.76 3.35
N PHE A 59 -3.44 12.03 3.67
CA PHE A 59 -2.59 13.02 3.03
C PHE A 59 -1.62 12.30 2.10
N PHE A 60 -1.79 12.46 0.78
CA PHE A 60 -0.91 11.85 -0.22
C PHE A 60 0.09 12.87 -0.76
N GLY A 61 1.37 12.75 -0.39
CA GLY A 61 2.50 13.53 -0.94
C GLY A 61 2.55 15.01 -0.51
N ASP A 62 3.30 15.83 -1.28
CA ASP A 62 3.59 17.26 -1.00
C ASP A 62 2.35 18.19 -1.02
N PHE A 63 1.16 17.65 -1.28
CA PHE A 63 -0.05 18.45 -1.43
C PHE A 63 -1.02 18.15 -0.29
N ALA A 64 -0.91 18.93 0.78
CA ALA A 64 -1.90 19.00 1.88
C ALA A 64 -3.36 19.27 1.40
N LYS A 65 -3.56 19.59 0.11
CA LYS A 65 -4.86 19.85 -0.53
C LYS A 65 -5.55 18.60 -1.10
N ASN A 66 -4.83 17.49 -1.30
CA ASN A 66 -5.37 16.24 -1.88
C ASN A 66 -5.71 15.23 -0.78
N GLY A 67 -6.83 15.48 -0.11
CA GLY A 67 -7.34 14.64 0.98
C GLY A 67 -8.46 13.72 0.53
N ALA A 68 -8.48 12.49 1.05
CA ALA A 68 -9.71 11.70 1.11
C ALA A 68 -10.22 11.72 2.54
N ARG A 69 -11.50 12.09 2.73
CA ARG A 69 -12.22 11.95 3.99
C ARG A 69 -13.07 10.70 3.94
N GLN A 70 -12.96 9.84 4.94
CA GLN A 70 -13.82 8.66 5.06
C GLN A 70 -14.59 8.70 6.36
N THR A 71 -15.84 8.24 6.31
CA THR A 71 -16.68 7.98 7.49
C THR A 71 -17.33 6.63 7.30
N PHE A 72 -17.20 5.74 8.28
CA PHE A 72 -17.76 4.40 8.18
C PHE A 72 -18.11 3.82 9.55
N ALA A 73 -19.02 2.85 9.54
CA ALA A 73 -19.24 1.93 10.65
C ALA A 73 -18.73 0.56 10.23
N GLU A 74 -18.06 -0.12 11.14
CA GLU A 74 -17.42 -1.41 10.86
C GLU A 74 -17.68 -2.36 12.02
N GLN A 75 -18.14 -3.57 11.72
CA GLN A 75 -18.38 -4.63 12.69
C GLN A 75 -17.33 -5.71 12.51
N TRP A 76 -16.86 -6.22 13.64
CA TRP A 76 -15.81 -7.22 13.71
C TRP A 76 -16.24 -8.39 14.57
N GLN A 77 -15.77 -9.57 14.17
CA GLN A 77 -15.55 -10.68 15.09
C GLN A 77 -14.36 -11.51 14.59
N VAL A 78 -13.34 -11.67 15.42
CA VAL A 78 -12.07 -12.28 15.01
C VAL A 78 -11.41 -12.99 16.18
N ASN A 79 -10.58 -14.01 15.92
CA ASN A 79 -9.73 -14.65 16.91
C ASN A 79 -8.27 -14.17 16.80
N ALA A 80 -7.42 -14.61 17.74
CA ALA A 80 -6.00 -14.22 17.75
C ALA A 80 -5.22 -14.62 16.48
N SER A 81 -5.65 -15.66 15.75
CA SER A 81 -5.03 -16.10 14.49
C SER A 81 -5.59 -15.38 13.25
N GLY A 82 -6.49 -14.42 13.42
CA GLY A 82 -7.14 -13.68 12.34
C GLY A 82 -8.39 -14.36 11.77
N TYR A 83 -8.73 -15.60 12.18
CA TYR A 83 -9.96 -16.27 11.76
C TYR A 83 -11.15 -15.44 12.22
N GLY A 84 -12.02 -15.03 11.31
CA GLY A 84 -13.09 -14.10 11.61
C GLY A 84 -13.72 -13.43 10.41
N TRP A 85 -14.58 -12.46 10.68
CA TRP A 85 -15.28 -11.68 9.68
C TRP A 85 -15.30 -10.18 10.02
N ASN A 86 -15.53 -9.39 8.98
CA ASN A 86 -15.63 -7.94 9.00
C ASN A 86 -16.76 -7.48 8.08
N ASP A 87 -17.55 -6.51 8.52
CA ASP A 87 -18.58 -5.85 7.71
C ASP A 87 -18.49 -4.33 7.92
N ALA A 88 -18.09 -3.60 6.88
CA ALA A 88 -17.92 -2.16 6.90
C ALA A 88 -18.86 -1.47 5.91
N LYS A 89 -19.50 -0.38 6.35
CA LYS A 89 -20.35 0.47 5.51
C LYS A 89 -20.02 1.92 5.73
N GLY A 90 -19.89 2.69 4.66
CA GLY A 90 -19.58 4.10 4.81
C GLY A 90 -19.49 4.86 3.50
N ASP A 91 -18.95 6.07 3.63
CA ASP A 91 -18.84 7.06 2.58
C ASP A 91 -17.40 7.58 2.49
N ILE A 92 -16.97 7.85 1.26
CA ILE A 92 -15.66 8.38 0.93
C ILE A 92 -15.84 9.63 0.08
N THR A 93 -15.38 10.75 0.60
CA THR A 93 -15.28 12.04 -0.09
C THR A 93 -13.83 12.28 -0.49
N ARG A 94 -13.55 12.37 -1.79
CA ARG A 94 -12.20 12.62 -2.31
C ARG A 94 -12.12 13.99 -2.95
N ASN A 95 -11.22 14.83 -2.44
CA ASN A 95 -10.82 16.08 -3.07
C ASN A 95 -9.74 15.81 -4.10
N ARG A 96 -9.92 16.29 -5.32
CA ARG A 96 -8.97 16.11 -6.41
C ARG A 96 -8.05 17.33 -6.58
N PRO A 97 -6.90 17.16 -7.26
CA PRO A 97 -5.98 18.27 -7.54
C PRO A 97 -6.62 19.41 -8.35
N ASP A 98 -7.65 19.11 -9.14
CA ASP A 98 -8.43 20.08 -9.93
C ASP A 98 -9.50 20.82 -9.11
N GLY A 99 -9.58 20.57 -7.79
CA GLY A 99 -10.58 21.16 -6.90
C GLY A 99 -11.95 20.46 -6.93
N SER A 100 -12.15 19.46 -7.80
CA SER A 100 -13.40 18.70 -7.83
C SER A 100 -13.51 17.74 -6.64
N VAL A 101 -14.74 17.53 -6.19
CA VAL A 101 -15.08 16.60 -5.12
C VAL A 101 -15.77 15.39 -5.73
N ARG A 102 -15.36 14.18 -5.34
CA ARG A 102 -16.06 12.94 -5.68
C ARG A 102 -16.45 12.17 -4.44
N ASP A 103 -17.74 11.91 -4.32
CA ASP A 103 -18.32 11.08 -3.28
C ASP A 103 -18.67 9.69 -3.81
N HIS A 104 -18.45 8.68 -2.97
CA HIS A 104 -18.96 7.34 -3.19
C HIS A 104 -19.24 6.66 -1.87
N SER A 105 -20.30 5.86 -1.84
CA SER A 105 -20.60 4.96 -0.73
C SER A 105 -20.01 3.58 -1.01
N PHE A 106 -19.74 2.84 0.06
CA PHE A 106 -19.25 1.49 -0.02
C PHE A 106 -19.88 0.58 1.04
N HIS A 107 -19.96 -0.70 0.70
CA HIS A 107 -20.25 -1.78 1.60
C HIS A 107 -19.23 -2.90 1.36
N HIS A 108 -18.41 -3.14 2.36
CA HIS A 108 -17.34 -4.12 2.34
C HIS A 108 -17.66 -5.25 3.31
N ARG A 109 -17.54 -6.49 2.83
CA ARG A 109 -17.60 -7.68 3.67
C ARG A 109 -16.33 -8.47 3.47
N ALA A 110 -15.77 -8.96 4.55
CA ALA A 110 -14.61 -9.84 4.51
C ALA A 110 -14.75 -10.99 5.51
N CYS A 111 -14.19 -12.14 5.18
CA CYS A 111 -14.04 -13.26 6.11
C CYS A 111 -12.70 -13.96 5.89
N PHE A 112 -12.17 -14.63 6.91
CA PHE A 112 -10.98 -15.48 6.83
C PHE A 112 -11.21 -16.75 7.61
N ASP A 113 -11.18 -17.90 6.93
CA ASP A 113 -11.47 -19.21 7.52
C ASP A 113 -10.23 -19.90 8.13
N GLY A 114 -9.12 -19.18 8.27
CA GLY A 114 -7.83 -19.72 8.72
C GLY A 114 -6.97 -20.27 7.58
N LYS A 115 -7.50 -20.35 6.35
CA LYS A 115 -6.78 -20.78 5.15
C LYS A 115 -6.89 -19.76 4.03
N GLU A 116 -8.09 -19.24 3.81
CA GLU A 116 -8.45 -18.37 2.71
C GLU A 116 -9.33 -17.22 3.20
N GLY A 117 -8.92 -16.01 2.83
CA GLY A 117 -9.64 -14.77 3.01
C GLY A 117 -10.54 -14.54 1.81
N ARG A 118 -11.74 -14.01 2.03
CA ARG A 118 -12.64 -13.59 0.97
C ARG A 118 -13.11 -12.20 1.26
N THR A 119 -13.21 -11.38 0.23
CA THR A 119 -13.70 -10.01 0.34
C THR A 119 -14.66 -9.71 -0.79
N LEU A 120 -15.75 -9.03 -0.47
CA LEU A 120 -16.69 -8.53 -1.46
C LEU A 120 -17.00 -7.08 -1.13
N THR A 121 -16.68 -6.19 -2.06
CA THR A 121 -16.90 -4.75 -1.92
C THR A 121 -17.88 -4.28 -2.98
N GLU A 122 -18.95 -3.66 -2.54
CA GLU A 122 -19.87 -2.89 -3.37
C GLU A 122 -19.53 -1.41 -3.23
N GLU A 123 -19.30 -0.71 -4.34
CA GLU A 123 -19.09 0.74 -4.38
C GLU A 123 -20.10 1.41 -5.31
N THR A 124 -20.76 2.47 -4.82
CA THR A 124 -21.67 3.29 -5.62
C THR A 124 -21.08 4.69 -5.77
N ARG A 125 -20.78 5.10 -7.02
CA ARG A 125 -20.14 6.39 -7.32
C ARG A 125 -21.17 7.36 -7.93
N GLY A 126 -21.42 8.49 -7.27
CA GLY A 126 -22.42 9.47 -7.72
C GLY A 126 -23.83 8.89 -7.83
N LEU A 127 -24.58 9.25 -8.88
CA LEU A 127 -25.90 8.67 -9.22
C LEU A 127 -25.81 7.35 -10.03
N GLY A 128 -24.63 6.74 -10.08
CA GLY A 128 -24.36 5.56 -10.91
C GLY A 128 -24.89 4.25 -10.33
N GLN A 129 -24.83 3.20 -11.14
CA GLN A 129 -25.08 1.82 -10.69
C GLN A 129 -23.99 1.35 -9.73
N PRO A 130 -24.32 0.53 -8.71
CA PRO A 130 -23.33 -0.12 -7.86
C PRO A 130 -22.35 -0.96 -8.68
N THR A 131 -21.08 -0.89 -8.31
CA THR A 131 -20.02 -1.74 -8.87
C THR A 131 -19.56 -2.72 -7.82
N LEU A 132 -19.37 -3.98 -8.22
CA LEU A 132 -18.93 -5.05 -7.34
C LEU A 132 -17.48 -5.42 -7.64
N ARG A 133 -16.73 -5.69 -6.57
CA ARG A 133 -15.37 -6.23 -6.64
C ARG A 133 -15.21 -7.33 -5.61
N GLY A 134 -14.81 -8.51 -6.06
CA GLY A 134 -14.47 -9.63 -5.21
C GLY A 134 -12.95 -9.82 -5.17
N ASN A 135 -12.43 -10.36 -4.07
CA ASN A 135 -11.05 -10.83 -4.00
C ASN A 135 -10.95 -12.03 -3.05
N ILE A 136 -10.09 -12.98 -3.38
CA ILE A 136 -9.68 -14.08 -2.49
C ILE A 136 -8.25 -13.79 -2.00
N GLU A 137 -7.95 -14.04 -0.73
CA GLU A 137 -6.77 -13.55 -0.01
C GLU A 137 -6.24 -14.56 1.02
N LEU A 138 -5.14 -14.27 1.71
CA LEU A 138 -4.56 -15.15 2.75
C LEU A 138 -4.83 -14.68 4.19
N THR A 139 -5.61 -13.61 4.35
CA THR A 139 -6.01 -13.09 5.65
C THR A 139 -7.27 -12.23 5.50
N LEU A 140 -7.79 -11.76 6.63
CA LEU A 140 -8.92 -10.86 6.74
C LEU A 140 -8.53 -9.42 6.38
N MET A 141 -9.07 -8.90 5.27
CA MET A 141 -8.97 -7.46 4.95
C MET A 141 -9.92 -6.61 5.78
N ARG A 142 -9.54 -5.35 5.91
CA ARG A 142 -10.12 -4.43 6.87
C ARG A 142 -10.00 -2.97 6.46
N TYR A 143 -10.96 -2.16 6.90
CA TYR A 143 -10.90 -0.70 6.76
C TYR A 143 -10.22 -0.03 7.96
N ALA A 144 -10.51 -0.50 9.18
CA ALA A 144 -9.83 -0.08 10.40
C ALA A 144 -8.80 -1.12 10.90
N VAL A 145 -8.29 -0.88 12.10
CA VAL A 145 -7.30 -1.72 12.78
C VAL A 145 -7.97 -2.94 13.43
N SER A 146 -7.26 -4.06 13.53
CA SER A 146 -7.77 -5.25 14.22
C SER A 146 -8.13 -4.93 15.67
N PRO A 147 -9.21 -5.51 16.22
CA PRO A 147 -9.51 -5.44 17.66
C PRO A 147 -8.38 -5.96 18.55
N PHE A 148 -7.65 -6.97 18.07
CA PHE A 148 -6.46 -7.46 18.77
C PHE A 148 -5.30 -6.46 18.73
N ASP A 149 -5.09 -5.79 17.59
CA ASP A 149 -4.08 -4.71 17.47
C ASP A 149 -4.43 -3.48 18.34
N LEU A 150 -5.68 -3.36 18.84
CA LEU A 150 -6.09 -2.34 19.82
C LEU A 150 -5.86 -2.77 21.27
N THR A 151 -5.63 -4.07 21.51
CA THR A 151 -5.63 -4.68 22.85
C THR A 151 -4.31 -5.41 23.10
N THR A 152 -4.22 -6.69 22.74
CA THR A 152 -3.15 -7.61 23.15
C THR A 152 -2.12 -7.92 22.05
N GLN A 153 -2.37 -7.51 20.81
CA GLN A 153 -1.44 -7.73 19.71
C GLN A 153 -0.82 -6.43 19.21
N HIS A 154 0.33 -6.59 18.58
CA HIS A 154 0.96 -5.59 17.77
C HIS A 154 1.34 -6.21 16.45
N GLN A 155 0.75 -5.69 15.39
CA GLN A 155 0.97 -6.19 14.04
C GLN A 155 0.63 -7.67 13.88
N GLY A 156 -0.47 -8.11 14.52
CA GLY A 156 -0.96 -9.49 14.50
C GLY A 156 -0.12 -10.50 15.29
N GLN A 157 0.88 -10.06 16.04
CA GLN A 157 1.67 -10.88 16.97
C GLN A 157 1.38 -10.48 18.43
N PRO A 158 1.45 -11.42 19.39
CA PRO A 158 1.32 -11.10 20.81
C PRO A 158 2.42 -10.13 21.26
N ILE A 159 2.06 -9.07 21.99
CA ILE A 159 3.03 -8.06 22.45
C ILE A 159 4.09 -8.67 23.37
N SER A 160 3.70 -9.66 24.19
CA SER A 160 4.64 -10.38 25.04
C SER A 160 5.77 -11.06 24.25
N GLU A 161 5.50 -11.51 23.03
CA GLU A 161 6.51 -12.12 22.15
C GLU A 161 7.55 -11.09 21.70
N HIS A 162 7.11 -9.87 21.37
CA HIS A 162 8.02 -8.77 21.01
C HIS A 162 8.93 -8.41 22.18
N LEU A 163 8.39 -8.40 23.39
CA LEU A 163 9.12 -8.02 24.61
C LEU A 163 10.03 -9.16 25.13
N SER A 164 9.66 -10.42 24.91
CA SER A 164 10.46 -11.57 25.34
C SER A 164 11.81 -11.68 24.62
N LYS A 165 11.97 -11.00 23.48
CA LYS A 165 13.21 -10.96 22.68
C LYS A 165 14.27 -9.99 23.22
N GLY A 166 14.10 -9.49 24.46
CA GLY A 166 15.06 -8.59 25.12
C GLY A 166 14.52 -7.19 25.40
N GLY A 167 13.20 -7.03 25.53
CA GLY A 167 12.60 -5.74 25.85
C GLY A 167 13.13 -5.11 27.15
N GLN A 168 12.81 -3.85 27.36
CA GLN A 168 13.26 -3.10 28.53
C GLN A 168 12.22 -2.08 28.98
N ILE A 169 12.10 -1.88 30.30
CA ILE A 169 11.34 -0.77 30.87
C ILE A 169 12.18 0.49 30.69
N VAL A 170 11.62 1.50 30.02
CA VAL A 170 12.32 2.77 29.73
C VAL A 170 11.77 3.94 30.54
N GLY A 171 10.65 3.77 31.22
CA GLY A 171 10.10 4.80 32.09
C GLY A 171 8.69 4.53 32.58
N SER A 172 8.11 5.56 33.18
CA SER A 172 6.69 5.62 33.54
C SER A 172 6.13 6.98 33.14
N GLU A 173 4.86 7.00 32.75
CA GLU A 173 4.16 8.21 32.33
C GLU A 173 2.71 8.18 32.84
N SER A 174 2.06 9.34 32.89
CA SER A 174 0.61 9.37 33.12
C SER A 174 -0.17 9.32 31.80
N TRP A 175 -1.17 8.45 31.74
CA TRP A 175 -2.09 8.30 30.60
C TRP A 175 -3.53 8.25 31.07
N ASP A 176 -4.38 9.18 30.59
CA ASP A 176 -5.80 9.26 30.96
C ASP A 176 -6.04 9.25 32.49
N GLY A 177 -5.13 9.90 33.23
CA GLY A 177 -5.16 9.99 34.71
C GLY A 177 -4.58 8.79 35.46
N HIS A 178 -4.15 7.73 34.77
CA HIS A 178 -3.49 6.56 35.36
C HIS A 178 -2.00 6.63 35.14
N GLN A 179 -1.22 5.95 35.99
CA GLN A 179 0.19 5.77 35.74
C GLN A 179 0.42 4.50 34.93
N VAL A 180 1.27 4.58 33.92
CA VAL A 180 1.57 3.48 33.00
C VAL A 180 3.07 3.25 32.89
N THR A 181 3.44 1.98 32.76
CA THR A 181 4.82 1.55 32.52
C THR A 181 5.11 1.63 31.03
N VAL A 182 6.21 2.28 30.65
CA VAL A 182 6.66 2.40 29.26
C VAL A 182 7.73 1.35 29.00
N VAL A 183 7.47 0.48 28.02
CA VAL A 183 8.34 -0.64 27.66
C VAL A 183 8.70 -0.57 26.19
N GLU A 184 9.97 -0.82 25.87
CA GLU A 184 10.46 -0.88 24.49
C GLU A 184 10.91 -2.28 24.12
N SER A 185 10.70 -2.67 22.86
CA SER A 185 11.40 -3.81 22.28
C SER A 185 12.85 -3.45 21.97
N VAL A 186 13.74 -4.45 21.91
CA VAL A 186 15.02 -4.29 21.23
C VAL A 186 14.83 -4.01 19.75
N THR A 187 15.86 -3.44 19.13
CA THR A 187 15.93 -3.33 17.68
C THR A 187 16.21 -4.71 17.08
N ASP A 188 15.62 -5.00 15.92
CA ASP A 188 15.94 -6.23 15.20
C ASP A 188 17.42 -6.22 14.81
N ALA A 189 18.14 -7.30 15.16
CA ALA A 189 19.60 -7.41 15.04
C ALA A 189 20.12 -7.15 13.61
N ASN A 190 19.28 -7.35 12.59
CA ASN A 190 19.64 -7.21 11.18
C ASN A 190 19.34 -5.83 10.60
N VAL A 191 18.58 -4.98 11.30
CA VAL A 191 18.07 -3.74 10.67
C VAL A 191 18.32 -2.50 11.52
N ASP A 192 18.57 -2.59 12.85
CA ASP A 192 18.88 -1.50 13.81
C ASP A 192 18.17 -0.13 13.61
N THR A 193 17.04 -0.14 12.91
CA THR A 193 16.35 1.05 12.39
C THR A 193 14.90 1.06 12.80
N PHE A 194 14.40 -0.01 13.43
CA PHE A 194 13.04 -0.13 13.92
C PHE A 194 13.01 -0.64 15.36
N LYS A 195 12.07 -0.10 16.14
CA LYS A 195 11.67 -0.65 17.44
C LYS A 195 10.22 -0.33 17.74
N SER A 196 9.64 -1.07 18.68
CA SER A 196 8.28 -0.83 19.17
C SER A 196 8.30 -0.33 20.61
N GLN A 197 7.34 0.53 20.96
CA GLN A 197 7.18 1.07 22.31
C GLN A 197 5.73 0.93 22.76
N TYR A 198 5.52 0.55 24.01
CA TYR A 198 4.23 0.20 24.60
C TYR A 198 4.04 0.92 25.94
N TRP A 199 2.84 1.44 26.16
CA TRP A 199 2.41 1.99 27.45
C TRP A 199 1.39 1.04 28.05
N ILE A 200 1.71 0.50 29.20
CA ILE A 200 1.00 -0.62 29.83
C ILE A 200 0.52 -0.16 31.20
N ASP A 201 -0.78 -0.31 31.45
CA ASP A 201 -1.45 0.08 32.69
C ASP A 201 -1.57 -1.15 33.62
N PRO A 202 -0.71 -1.26 34.66
CA PRO A 202 -0.69 -2.43 35.54
C PRO A 202 -1.93 -2.50 36.43
N GLU A 203 -2.49 -1.35 36.83
CA GLU A 203 -3.69 -1.27 37.66
C GLU A 203 -4.94 -1.75 36.90
N ARG A 204 -4.94 -1.58 35.58
CA ARG A 204 -5.96 -2.12 34.68
C ARG A 204 -5.58 -3.48 34.09
N GLY A 205 -4.92 -4.31 34.89
CA GLY A 205 -4.59 -5.68 34.51
C GLY A 205 -3.65 -5.74 33.32
N PHE A 206 -2.65 -4.86 33.26
CA PHE A 206 -1.67 -4.76 32.17
C PHE A 206 -2.29 -4.43 30.80
N ALA A 207 -3.33 -3.60 30.79
CA ALA A 207 -3.94 -3.13 29.55
C ALA A 207 -2.99 -2.23 28.76
N VAL A 208 -2.87 -2.46 27.45
CA VAL A 208 -2.03 -1.63 26.56
C VAL A 208 -2.82 -0.41 26.10
N VAL A 209 -2.41 0.77 26.57
CA VAL A 209 -3.13 2.04 26.31
C VAL A 209 -2.54 2.85 25.18
N ARG A 210 -1.28 2.59 24.82
CA ARG A 210 -0.63 3.19 23.65
C ARG A 210 0.43 2.25 23.12
N ARG A 211 0.60 2.25 21.79
CA ARG A 211 1.70 1.56 21.11
C ARG A 211 2.21 2.38 19.94
N ARG A 212 3.53 2.34 19.70
CA ARG A 212 4.21 3.07 18.63
C ARG A 212 5.21 2.20 17.91
N ASN A 213 5.31 2.40 16.60
CA ASN A 213 6.49 2.00 15.82
C ASN A 213 7.39 3.21 15.68
N LEU A 214 8.66 3.01 16.01
CA LEU A 214 9.70 4.01 15.81
C LEU A 214 10.64 3.55 14.70
N MET A 215 11.10 4.51 13.91
CA MET A 215 12.08 4.31 12.86
C MET A 215 13.22 5.32 12.99
N ARG A 216 14.45 4.92 12.70
CA ARG A 216 15.59 5.82 12.46
C ARG A 216 16.27 5.47 11.15
N SER A 217 16.88 6.44 10.48
CA SER A 217 17.57 6.21 9.19
C SER A 217 18.97 5.63 9.33
N THR A 218 19.66 5.95 10.43
CA THR A 218 20.99 5.43 10.77
C THR A 218 21.07 5.19 12.28
N PRO A 219 22.03 4.39 12.78
CA PRO A 219 22.19 4.18 14.22
C PRO A 219 22.38 5.48 15.04
N GLN A 220 22.92 6.54 14.42
CA GLN A 220 23.13 7.85 15.05
C GLN A 220 21.93 8.80 14.90
N SER A 221 20.96 8.47 14.06
CA SER A 221 19.77 9.29 13.84
C SER A 221 18.79 9.18 15.01
N GLU A 222 18.03 10.25 15.25
CA GLU A 222 16.94 10.25 16.23
C GLU A 222 15.82 9.26 15.83
N TRP A 223 15.21 8.64 16.83
CA TRP A 223 14.03 7.81 16.66
C TRP A 223 12.80 8.65 16.33
N LYS A 224 12.12 8.33 15.22
CA LYS A 224 10.90 9.00 14.77
C LYS A 224 9.71 8.06 14.82
N VAL A 225 8.58 8.54 15.31
CA VAL A 225 7.32 7.77 15.30
C VAL A 225 6.80 7.68 13.87
N VAL A 226 6.55 6.47 13.39
CA VAL A 226 5.99 6.21 12.05
C VAL A 226 4.57 5.69 12.08
N TYR A 227 4.18 5.07 13.20
CA TYR A 227 2.85 4.54 13.44
C TYR A 227 2.52 4.65 14.92
N SER A 228 1.29 5.01 15.27
CA SER A 228 0.80 5.06 16.65
C SER A 228 -0.62 4.56 16.72
N ILE A 229 -0.93 3.83 17.79
CA ILE A 229 -2.30 3.60 18.24
C ILE A 229 -2.39 4.11 19.67
N ASP A 230 -3.29 5.05 19.88
CA ASP A 230 -3.54 5.69 21.18
C ASP A 230 -4.97 5.34 21.63
N SER A 231 -5.10 4.65 22.75
CA SER A 231 -6.35 4.15 23.31
C SER A 231 -6.77 4.96 24.53
N PHE A 232 -8.03 5.40 24.59
CA PHE A 232 -8.54 6.30 25.64
C PHE A 232 -9.84 5.78 26.25
N LYS A 233 -10.17 6.26 27.46
CA LYS A 233 -11.41 5.97 28.16
C LYS A 233 -11.66 4.47 28.25
N LEU A 234 -10.69 3.72 28.77
CA LEU A 234 -10.82 2.28 28.91
C LEU A 234 -11.95 1.96 29.90
N SER A 235 -12.73 0.93 29.58
CA SER A 235 -13.80 0.40 30.42
C SER A 235 -13.63 -1.09 30.57
N LYS A 236 -13.84 -1.60 31.79
CA LYS A 236 -13.86 -3.03 32.08
C LYS A 236 -15.17 -3.62 31.57
N ASN A 237 -15.11 -4.72 30.81
CA ASN A 237 -16.29 -5.48 30.40
C ASN A 237 -16.70 -6.52 31.45
N GLU A 238 -17.77 -7.26 31.17
CA GLU A 238 -18.31 -8.29 32.08
C GLU A 238 -17.33 -9.45 32.32
N ASP A 239 -16.51 -9.79 31.33
CA ASP A 239 -15.45 -10.83 31.44
C ASP A 239 -14.18 -10.32 32.14
N GLY A 240 -14.15 -9.05 32.53
CA GLY A 240 -13.08 -8.45 33.30
C GLY A 240 -11.90 -7.88 32.49
N PHE A 241 -12.00 -7.82 31.16
CA PHE A 241 -11.01 -7.19 30.30
C PHE A 241 -11.26 -5.69 30.15
N TRP A 242 -10.18 -4.94 29.96
CA TRP A 242 -10.24 -3.50 29.72
C TRP A 242 -10.14 -3.18 28.24
N PHE A 243 -11.17 -2.51 27.72
CA PHE A 243 -11.24 -2.12 26.31
C PHE A 243 -11.38 -0.62 26.12
N PRO A 244 -10.75 -0.04 25.09
CA PRO A 244 -10.89 1.39 24.81
C PRO A 244 -12.28 1.73 24.28
N GLN A 245 -12.78 2.91 24.63
CA GLN A 245 -14.00 3.47 24.02
C GLN A 245 -13.65 4.41 22.85
N ILE A 246 -12.43 4.94 22.83
CA ILE A 246 -11.89 5.79 21.77
C ILE A 246 -10.49 5.30 21.44
N ALA A 247 -10.17 5.19 20.15
CA ALA A 247 -8.82 4.92 19.69
C ALA A 247 -8.45 5.85 18.53
N TRP A 248 -7.21 6.34 18.52
CA TRP A 248 -6.64 7.09 17.41
C TRP A 248 -5.57 6.23 16.75
N VAL A 249 -5.73 5.97 15.45
CA VAL A 249 -4.75 5.25 14.64
C VAL A 249 -4.08 6.24 13.70
N GLN A 250 -2.78 6.42 13.87
CA GLN A 250 -2.01 7.44 13.15
C GLN A 250 -0.83 6.82 12.40
N THR A 251 -0.58 7.33 11.20
CA THR A 251 0.62 7.05 10.41
C THR A 251 1.29 8.37 10.10
N PHE A 252 2.60 8.43 10.28
CA PHE A 252 3.40 9.63 10.12
C PHE A 252 4.36 9.48 8.96
N GLY A 253 4.64 10.57 8.26
CA GLY A 253 5.68 10.60 7.25
C GLY A 253 7.06 10.59 7.92
N VAL A 254 8.02 9.93 7.28
CA VAL A 254 9.44 10.14 7.62
C VAL A 254 10.02 11.01 6.52
N ALA A 255 10.22 12.29 6.81
CA ALA A 255 10.90 13.18 5.88
C ALA A 255 12.38 12.76 5.77
N GLY A 256 12.86 12.56 4.55
CA GLY A 256 14.30 12.42 4.29
C GLY A 256 15.01 13.72 4.66
N HIS A 257 16.14 13.60 5.36
CA HIS A 257 17.01 14.69 5.83
C HIS A 257 16.45 15.59 6.94
N GLY A 258 16.63 15.17 8.20
CA GLY A 258 16.72 16.10 9.35
C GLY A 258 15.49 16.94 9.71
N ALA A 259 14.41 16.89 8.94
CA ALA A 259 13.16 17.57 9.30
C ALA A 259 12.46 16.80 10.44
N ASP A 260 12.00 17.55 11.44
CA ASP A 260 11.16 17.09 12.56
C ASP A 260 9.99 16.23 12.05
N VAL A 261 9.53 15.32 12.92
CA VAL A 261 8.41 14.36 12.74
C VAL A 261 7.53 14.70 11.52
N GLY A 262 7.58 13.88 10.48
CA GLY A 262 6.88 14.20 9.25
C GLY A 262 5.36 14.28 9.46
N ALA A 263 4.70 15.08 8.64
CA ALA A 263 3.28 15.33 8.71
C ALA A 263 2.48 14.03 8.88
N THR A 264 1.42 14.07 9.68
CA THR A 264 0.48 12.94 9.81
C THR A 264 -0.04 12.60 8.42
N LEU A 265 0.30 11.42 7.90
CA LEU A 265 -0.13 10.91 6.59
C LEU A 265 -1.55 10.35 6.67
N ARG A 266 -1.84 9.68 7.79
CA ARG A 266 -3.17 9.13 8.05
C ARG A 266 -3.53 9.30 9.50
N ARG A 267 -4.76 9.72 9.76
CA ARG A 267 -5.38 9.65 11.09
C ARG A 267 -6.76 9.04 10.96
N SER A 268 -7.06 8.05 11.80
CA SER A 268 -8.38 7.45 11.92
C SER A 268 -8.84 7.61 13.37
N ASP A 269 -9.91 8.37 13.58
CA ASP A 269 -10.53 8.49 14.89
C ASP A 269 -11.64 7.44 15.02
N LEU A 270 -11.42 6.47 15.89
CA LEU A 270 -12.33 5.35 16.12
C LEU A 270 -13.08 5.55 17.42
N ARG A 271 -14.40 5.49 17.36
CA ARG A 271 -15.23 5.21 18.53
C ARG A 271 -15.51 3.72 18.56
N CYS A 272 -15.12 3.07 19.66
CA CYS A 272 -15.25 1.62 19.82
C CYS A 272 -16.45 1.33 20.71
N GLU A 273 -17.39 0.55 20.21
CA GLU A 273 -18.67 0.26 20.86
C GLU A 273 -18.90 -1.26 20.88
N LYS A 274 -19.65 -1.75 21.87
CA LYS A 274 -20.11 -3.15 21.93
C LYS A 274 -18.97 -4.17 21.85
N TRP A 275 -17.98 -4.02 22.73
CA TRP A 275 -16.94 -5.02 22.91
C TRP A 275 -17.55 -6.33 23.43
N ILE A 276 -17.15 -7.44 22.83
CA ILE A 276 -17.53 -8.79 23.22
C ILE A 276 -16.25 -9.63 23.24
N ALA A 277 -15.89 -10.19 24.39
CA ALA A 277 -14.76 -11.10 24.51
C ALA A 277 -15.23 -12.55 24.44
N ASN A 278 -14.39 -13.44 23.89
CA ASN A 278 -14.55 -14.89 23.95
C ASN A 278 -15.90 -15.45 23.44
N ALA A 279 -16.59 -14.71 22.57
CA ALA A 279 -17.81 -15.16 21.92
C ALA A 279 -17.54 -15.97 20.65
N ASP A 280 -18.30 -17.06 20.48
CA ASP A 280 -18.25 -17.91 19.29
C ASP A 280 -18.45 -17.12 18.00
N ILE A 281 -17.56 -17.35 17.04
CA ILE A 281 -17.58 -16.67 15.75
C ILE A 281 -18.77 -17.15 14.92
N ASP A 282 -19.61 -16.20 14.49
CA ASP A 282 -20.80 -16.49 13.67
C ASP A 282 -20.40 -17.10 12.32
N LYS A 283 -20.51 -18.42 12.22
CA LYS A 283 -20.17 -19.20 11.02
C LYS A 283 -20.96 -18.77 9.78
N LYS A 284 -22.14 -18.16 9.92
CA LYS A 284 -22.91 -17.67 8.77
C LYS A 284 -22.26 -16.45 8.13
N ARG A 285 -21.59 -15.61 8.93
CA ARG A 285 -20.84 -14.45 8.43
C ARG A 285 -19.45 -14.82 7.88
N MET A 286 -19.02 -16.05 8.12
CA MET A 286 -17.80 -16.63 7.55
C MET A 286 -17.99 -17.11 6.09
N GLN A 287 -19.17 -16.92 5.50
CA GLN A 287 -19.47 -17.31 4.13
C GLN A 287 -19.68 -16.07 3.26
N ILE A 288 -18.82 -15.90 2.26
CA ILE A 288 -18.97 -14.88 1.22
C ILE A 288 -19.07 -15.60 -0.12
N ASP A 289 -20.26 -15.54 -0.70
CA ASP A 289 -20.54 -16.00 -2.04
C ASP A 289 -20.34 -14.86 -3.04
N PHE A 290 -19.60 -15.16 -4.11
CA PHE A 290 -19.41 -14.22 -5.22
C PHE A 290 -20.56 -14.36 -6.22
N PRO A 291 -21.15 -13.25 -6.67
CA PRO A 291 -22.15 -13.28 -7.74
C PRO A 291 -21.62 -13.95 -9.01
N SER A 292 -22.48 -14.69 -9.70
CA SER A 292 -22.11 -15.32 -10.97
C SER A 292 -21.64 -14.29 -12.01
N GLY A 293 -20.54 -14.59 -12.69
CA GLY A 293 -19.93 -13.70 -13.69
C GLY A 293 -19.08 -12.56 -13.12
N LEU A 294 -18.93 -12.45 -11.79
CA LEU A 294 -17.95 -11.55 -11.20
C LEU A 294 -16.54 -12.12 -11.43
N ASP A 295 -15.66 -11.32 -12.04
CA ASP A 295 -14.23 -11.64 -12.08
C ASP A 295 -13.66 -11.49 -10.66
N VAL A 296 -13.18 -12.61 -10.11
CA VAL A 296 -12.64 -12.68 -8.75
C VAL A 296 -11.16 -13.05 -8.86
N PRO A 297 -10.27 -12.04 -8.80
CA PRO A 297 -8.86 -12.30 -8.59
C PRO A 297 -8.71 -13.14 -7.31
N ALA A 298 -7.93 -14.22 -7.39
CA ALA A 298 -7.43 -14.90 -6.22
C ALA A 298 -5.99 -14.49 -5.99
N LEU A 299 -5.66 -14.09 -4.75
CA LEU A 299 -4.28 -14.14 -4.29
C LEU A 299 -3.81 -15.55 -4.57
N ARG A 300 -2.87 -15.65 -5.50
CA ARG A 300 -2.32 -16.92 -5.94
C ARG A 300 -1.79 -17.65 -4.69
N ARG A 301 -2.13 -18.93 -4.54
CA ARG A 301 -1.62 -19.85 -3.49
C ARG A 301 -0.08 -19.88 -3.36
N ASN A 302 0.66 -19.17 -4.21
CA ASN A 302 2.11 -19.18 -4.31
C ASN A 302 2.84 -18.34 -3.25
N PHE A 303 2.14 -17.58 -2.40
CA PHE A 303 2.80 -16.88 -1.29
C PHE A 303 3.48 -17.81 -0.28
N THR A 304 3.03 -19.07 -0.21
CA THR A 304 3.60 -20.09 0.68
C THR A 304 4.75 -20.87 0.06
N ASP A 305 4.89 -20.90 -1.27
CA ASP A 305 5.84 -21.79 -1.96
C ASP A 305 7.00 -21.08 -2.68
N VAL A 306 7.07 -19.75 -2.67
CA VAL A 306 8.18 -18.98 -3.29
C VAL A 306 9.06 -18.33 -2.22
N ALA A 307 9.46 -19.08 -1.20
CA ALA A 307 10.67 -18.79 -0.45
C ALA A 307 11.84 -19.50 -1.16
N LYS A 308 12.48 -18.80 -2.13
CA LYS A 308 13.84 -19.06 -2.66
C LYS A 308 14.27 -18.20 -3.86
N ALA A 309 13.36 -17.50 -4.53
CA ALA A 309 13.73 -16.54 -5.60
C ALA A 309 13.99 -15.15 -5.01
N ALA A 310 14.91 -14.38 -5.60
CA ALA A 310 15.17 -13.00 -5.15
C ALA A 310 13.87 -12.16 -5.20
N SER A 311 13.57 -11.42 -4.12
CA SER A 311 12.41 -10.52 -4.01
C SER A 311 12.61 -9.19 -4.75
N PHE A 312 13.70 -9.09 -5.50
CA PHE A 312 14.03 -7.96 -6.35
C PHE A 312 14.95 -8.40 -7.48
N TYR A 313 15.06 -7.56 -8.51
CA TYR A 313 16.17 -7.62 -9.45
C TYR A 313 16.54 -6.22 -9.93
N VAL A 314 17.81 -6.03 -10.29
CA VAL A 314 18.36 -4.78 -10.83
C VAL A 314 19.02 -5.10 -12.17
N GLN A 315 18.64 -4.38 -13.22
CA GLN A 315 19.12 -4.60 -14.59
C GLN A 315 19.44 -3.27 -15.28
N PRO A 316 20.46 -3.21 -16.15
CA PRO A 316 20.66 -2.05 -17.00
C PRO A 316 19.48 -1.89 -17.97
N ILE A 317 19.18 -0.63 -18.29
CA ILE A 317 18.31 -0.27 -19.42
C ILE A 317 19.23 -0.05 -20.62
N GLU A 318 19.06 -0.89 -21.64
CA GLU A 318 19.94 -0.98 -22.80
C GLU A 318 19.21 -0.50 -24.07
N THR A 319 17.91 -0.80 -24.20
CA THR A 319 17.17 -0.61 -25.46
C THR A 319 16.14 0.51 -25.41
N ASP A 320 15.79 1.06 -26.57
CA ASP A 320 14.72 2.05 -26.69
C ASP A 320 13.36 1.47 -26.29
N LEU A 321 13.10 0.21 -26.63
CA LEU A 321 11.89 -0.50 -26.20
C LEU A 321 11.76 -0.49 -24.68
N GLN A 322 12.81 -0.82 -23.94
CA GLN A 322 12.78 -0.82 -22.47
C GLN A 322 12.44 0.57 -21.91
N ARG A 323 13.01 1.63 -22.49
CA ARG A 323 12.70 3.03 -22.10
C ARG A 323 11.25 3.41 -22.39
N GLU A 324 10.71 2.97 -23.52
CA GLU A 324 9.30 3.15 -23.89
C GLU A 324 8.35 2.41 -22.94
N LEU A 325 8.65 1.14 -22.63
CA LEU A 325 7.83 0.34 -21.71
C LEU A 325 7.82 0.89 -20.28
N ILE A 326 8.93 1.48 -19.85
CA ILE A 326 9.06 2.13 -18.54
C ILE A 326 8.44 3.54 -18.54
N GLY A 327 8.31 4.18 -19.71
CA GLY A 327 7.90 5.58 -19.82
C GLY A 327 8.95 6.56 -19.30
N SER A 328 10.23 6.21 -19.39
CA SER A 328 11.34 7.06 -18.95
C SER A 328 12.53 6.98 -19.91
N SER A 329 12.69 8.04 -20.70
CA SER A 329 13.84 8.20 -21.61
C SER A 329 15.17 8.47 -20.90
N LYS A 330 15.13 8.86 -19.62
CA LYS A 330 16.31 9.26 -18.84
C LYS A 330 16.85 8.18 -17.92
N SER A 331 16.11 7.07 -17.74
CA SER A 331 16.52 6.02 -16.81
C SER A 331 17.50 5.07 -17.48
N ASP A 332 18.57 4.72 -16.76
CA ASP A 332 19.69 3.91 -17.26
C ASP A 332 19.76 2.54 -16.58
N THR A 333 19.04 2.42 -15.46
CA THR A 333 18.90 1.21 -14.65
C THR A 333 17.44 1.03 -14.28
N TYR A 334 16.97 -0.21 -14.32
CA TYR A 334 15.67 -0.65 -13.85
C TYR A 334 15.84 -1.54 -12.62
N ALA A 335 15.02 -1.31 -11.60
CA ALA A 335 14.83 -2.21 -10.49
C ALA A 335 13.37 -2.60 -10.36
N HIS A 336 13.12 -3.87 -10.05
CA HIS A 336 11.81 -4.35 -9.68
C HIS A 336 11.89 -4.88 -8.26
N VAL A 337 10.98 -4.45 -7.40
CA VAL A 337 10.89 -4.87 -6.01
C VAL A 337 9.52 -5.51 -5.80
N ASP A 338 9.52 -6.78 -5.43
CA ASP A 338 8.32 -7.49 -4.95
C ASP A 338 8.05 -7.06 -3.52
N VAL A 339 7.06 -6.20 -3.32
CA VAL A 339 6.70 -5.76 -1.98
C VAL A 339 5.98 -6.85 -1.20
N THR A 340 5.39 -7.80 -1.93
CA THR A 340 4.63 -8.87 -1.32
C THR A 340 5.51 -9.86 -0.55
N ALA A 341 6.79 -9.95 -0.91
CA ALA A 341 7.82 -10.64 -0.15
C ALA A 341 8.01 -10.09 1.29
N TYR A 342 7.68 -8.81 1.52
CA TYR A 342 7.79 -8.16 2.84
C TYR A 342 6.51 -8.19 3.62
N ALA A 343 5.38 -8.55 3.00
CA ALA A 343 4.13 -8.60 3.73
C ALA A 343 4.05 -9.90 4.52
N ASN A 344 3.87 -9.78 5.84
CA ASN A 344 3.40 -10.91 6.62
C ASN A 344 2.04 -11.33 6.05
N VAL A 345 1.97 -12.56 5.54
CA VAL A 345 0.78 -13.08 4.83
C VAL A 345 -0.46 -13.12 5.73
N ASN A 346 -0.25 -13.29 7.03
CA ASN A 346 -1.33 -13.36 8.02
C ASN A 346 -1.81 -11.98 8.45
N THR A 347 -0.96 -10.95 8.39
CA THR A 347 -1.28 -9.63 8.96
C THR A 347 -1.37 -8.53 7.91
N LYS A 348 -0.92 -8.82 6.68
CA LYS A 348 -0.76 -7.88 5.54
C LYS A 348 0.01 -6.61 5.89
N GLN A 349 0.75 -6.63 6.98
CA GLN A 349 1.65 -5.58 7.34
C GLN A 349 3.02 -5.87 6.77
N ILE A 350 3.71 -4.80 6.45
CA ILE A 350 5.09 -4.85 6.01
C ILE A 350 5.92 -5.22 7.23
N ASP A 351 6.63 -6.33 7.11
CA ASP A 351 7.67 -6.80 8.01
C ASP A 351 9.02 -6.47 7.36
N PRO A 352 9.69 -5.37 7.77
CA PRO A 352 10.96 -4.97 7.17
C PRO A 352 12.06 -6.03 7.33
N ALA A 353 11.99 -6.89 8.36
CA ALA A 353 12.99 -7.92 8.60
C ALA A 353 12.98 -9.02 7.53
N ARG A 354 11.91 -9.11 6.73
CA ARG A 354 11.83 -10.03 5.58
C ARG A 354 12.49 -9.49 4.32
N PHE A 355 12.90 -8.21 4.29
CA PHE A 355 13.62 -7.66 3.16
C PHE A 355 15.13 -7.65 3.38
N ASP A 356 15.86 -8.23 2.44
CA ASP A 356 17.31 -8.10 2.36
C ASP A 356 17.71 -6.75 1.72
N PHE A 357 17.63 -5.68 2.52
CA PHE A 357 18.07 -4.34 2.12
C PHE A 357 19.56 -4.30 1.78
N ASP A 358 20.38 -5.13 2.42
CA ASP A 358 21.82 -5.19 2.18
C ASP A 358 22.12 -5.74 0.79
N ALA A 359 21.48 -6.86 0.42
CA ALA A 359 21.62 -7.42 -0.92
C ALA A 359 21.11 -6.45 -1.99
N LEU A 360 20.01 -5.74 -1.74
CA LEU A 360 19.53 -4.70 -2.65
C LEU A 360 20.54 -3.55 -2.77
N GLY A 361 21.13 -3.11 -1.65
CA GLY A 361 22.15 -2.07 -1.61
C GLY A 361 23.39 -2.44 -2.44
N ILE A 362 23.88 -3.66 -2.27
CA ILE A 362 24.97 -4.22 -3.08
C ILE A 362 24.62 -4.22 -4.56
N ALA A 363 23.40 -4.63 -4.93
CA ALA A 363 22.95 -4.63 -6.32
C ALA A 363 22.86 -3.21 -6.91
N PHE A 364 22.37 -2.23 -6.13
CA PHE A 364 22.34 -0.82 -6.53
C PHE A 364 23.75 -0.26 -6.72
N LYS A 365 24.66 -0.52 -5.78
CA LYS A 365 26.05 -0.06 -5.88
C LYS A 365 26.73 -0.61 -7.12
N ALA A 366 26.60 -1.92 -7.35
CA ALA A 366 27.16 -2.57 -8.53
C ALA A 366 26.59 -2.00 -9.83
N ALA A 367 25.28 -1.70 -9.87
CA ALA A 367 24.64 -1.10 -11.03
C ALA A 367 25.07 0.36 -11.27
N SER A 368 25.24 1.16 -10.21
CA SER A 368 25.74 2.54 -10.31
C SER A 368 27.21 2.58 -10.76
N ASP A 369 28.06 1.71 -10.19
CA ASP A 369 29.49 1.65 -10.50
C ASP A 369 29.73 1.35 -12.00
N ARG A 370 28.96 0.42 -12.57
CA ARG A 370 29.00 0.10 -14.00
C ARG A 370 28.67 1.28 -14.91
N ARG A 371 27.97 2.30 -14.40
CA ARG A 371 27.60 3.53 -15.14
C ARG A 371 28.54 4.70 -14.86
N GLY A 372 29.62 4.49 -14.10
CA GLY A 372 30.65 5.50 -13.86
C GLY A 372 30.31 6.51 -12.75
N ASN A 373 29.38 6.19 -11.83
CA ASN A 373 29.07 6.90 -10.58
C ASN A 373 28.69 8.38 -10.64
N LYS A 374 28.68 8.99 -11.82
CA LYS A 374 28.25 10.37 -12.02
C LYS A 374 27.08 10.33 -12.99
N HIS A 375 25.87 10.57 -12.48
CA HIS A 375 24.61 10.73 -13.24
C HIS A 375 23.79 9.47 -13.56
N ALA A 376 24.00 8.32 -12.91
CA ALA A 376 23.12 7.17 -13.11
C ALA A 376 21.68 7.48 -12.66
N ASN A 377 20.70 7.16 -13.50
CA ASN A 377 19.28 7.36 -13.21
C ASN A 377 18.56 6.02 -13.05
N LEU A 378 17.89 5.84 -11.92
CA LEU A 378 17.15 4.62 -11.60
C LEU A 378 15.67 4.79 -11.92
N PHE A 379 15.05 3.74 -12.44
CA PHE A 379 13.60 3.53 -12.36
C PHE A 379 13.31 2.33 -11.46
N VAL A 380 12.47 2.50 -10.46
CA VAL A 380 12.03 1.41 -9.56
C VAL A 380 10.55 1.11 -9.76
N ALA A 381 10.22 -0.12 -10.15
CA ALA A 381 8.87 -0.63 -10.08
C ALA A 381 8.65 -1.37 -8.76
N PHE A 382 7.55 -1.06 -8.08
CA PHE A 382 7.10 -1.80 -6.90
C PHE A 382 5.86 -2.62 -7.27
N GLU A 383 5.93 -3.94 -7.11
CA GLU A 383 4.80 -4.86 -7.30
C GLU A 383 4.14 -5.13 -5.95
N HIS A 384 2.85 -4.81 -5.83
CA HIS A 384 2.13 -4.87 -4.55
C HIS A 384 1.14 -6.04 -4.45
N GLY A 385 0.88 -6.73 -5.56
CA GLY A 385 -0.24 -7.66 -5.63
C GLY A 385 -1.55 -6.97 -5.20
N ALA A 386 -2.26 -7.60 -4.25
CA ALA A 386 -3.49 -7.07 -3.63
C ALA A 386 -3.26 -6.46 -2.23
N LEU A 387 -2.03 -6.09 -1.87
CA LEU A 387 -1.73 -5.41 -0.61
C LEU A 387 -2.20 -3.95 -0.68
N GLY A 388 -3.51 -3.75 -0.49
CA GLY A 388 -4.15 -2.45 -0.57
C GLY A 388 -3.80 -1.53 0.59
N SER A 389 -2.65 -0.86 0.57
CA SER A 389 -2.49 0.48 1.17
C SER A 389 -1.21 1.19 0.70
N ASP A 390 -1.37 2.29 -0.04
CA ASP A 390 -0.26 3.10 -0.60
C ASP A 390 0.51 3.88 0.50
N SER A 391 -0.14 4.22 1.62
CA SER A 391 0.45 5.05 2.68
C SER A 391 1.43 4.31 3.59
N THR A 392 1.10 3.09 4.02
CA THR A 392 1.98 2.26 4.86
C THR A 392 3.17 1.77 4.01
N LEU A 393 2.89 1.38 2.77
CA LEU A 393 3.90 1.09 1.76
C LEU A 393 4.93 2.21 1.57
N ALA A 394 4.43 3.44 1.41
CA ALA A 394 5.29 4.59 1.17
C ALA A 394 6.36 4.72 2.25
N ALA A 395 5.95 4.59 3.51
CA ALA A 395 6.82 4.75 4.67
C ALA A 395 7.82 3.61 4.85
N PHE A 396 7.40 2.35 4.69
CA PHE A 396 8.23 1.20 5.08
C PHE A 396 9.06 0.58 3.95
N VAL A 397 8.70 0.79 2.68
CA VAL A 397 9.41 0.15 1.55
C VAL A 397 9.85 1.19 0.52
N ARG A 398 8.92 2.00 0.02
CA ARG A 398 9.21 2.90 -1.10
C ARG A 398 10.28 3.95 -0.74
N LEU A 399 10.09 4.65 0.38
CA LEU A 399 11.04 5.69 0.81
C LEU A 399 12.41 5.10 1.19
N PRO A 400 12.51 4.01 1.99
CA PRO A 400 13.78 3.34 2.25
C PRO A 400 14.51 2.87 0.98
N VAL A 401 13.81 2.24 0.04
CA VAL A 401 14.43 1.79 -1.23
C VAL A 401 14.93 2.97 -2.07
N ILE A 402 14.16 4.05 -2.16
CA ILE A 402 14.58 5.26 -2.87
C ILE A 402 15.81 5.87 -2.20
N GLN A 403 15.84 5.93 -0.87
CA GLN A 403 16.99 6.46 -0.13
C GLN A 403 18.22 5.58 -0.31
N LEU A 404 18.07 4.26 -0.15
CA LEU A 404 19.13 3.27 -0.39
C LEU A 404 19.73 3.40 -1.79
N ALA A 405 18.91 3.61 -2.82
CA ALA A 405 19.41 3.86 -4.18
C ALA A 405 20.26 5.13 -4.28
N LYS A 406 19.83 6.23 -3.67
CA LYS A 406 20.59 7.48 -3.65
C LYS A 406 21.92 7.32 -2.92
N ASP A 407 21.90 6.66 -1.76
CA ASP A 407 23.08 6.38 -0.95
C ASP A 407 24.10 5.50 -1.71
N ASN A 408 23.63 4.73 -2.69
CA ASN A 408 24.45 3.87 -3.55
C ASN A 408 24.76 4.47 -4.94
N GLY A 409 24.63 5.79 -5.11
CA GLY A 409 25.20 6.52 -6.25
C GLY A 409 24.23 6.94 -7.36
N PHE A 410 22.92 6.66 -7.22
CA PHE A 410 21.93 7.13 -8.19
C PHE A 410 21.58 8.62 -7.98
N ALA A 411 21.74 9.42 -9.03
CA ALA A 411 21.47 10.86 -9.00
C ALA A 411 19.97 11.19 -9.02
N SER A 412 19.17 10.34 -9.67
CA SER A 412 17.71 10.45 -9.65
C SER A 412 17.06 9.07 -9.58
N VAL A 413 15.92 9.00 -8.90
CA VAL A 413 15.14 7.78 -8.76
C VAL A 413 13.70 8.10 -9.14
N LYS A 414 13.27 7.61 -10.30
CA LYS A 414 11.86 7.54 -10.67
C LYS A 414 11.26 6.25 -10.15
N HIS A 415 9.96 6.25 -9.90
CA HIS A 415 9.29 5.04 -9.47
C HIS A 415 7.88 4.93 -10.03
N SER A 416 7.39 3.70 -10.05
CA SER A 416 5.98 3.38 -10.29
C SER A 416 5.53 2.32 -9.31
N SER A 417 4.22 2.21 -9.12
CA SER A 417 3.61 1.17 -8.28
C SER A 417 2.57 0.45 -9.11
N ARG A 418 2.66 -0.87 -9.17
CA ARG A 418 1.71 -1.74 -9.85
C ARG A 418 0.83 -2.42 -8.81
N TYR A 419 -0.47 -2.21 -8.95
CA TYR A 419 -1.52 -2.86 -8.16
C TYR A 419 -2.27 -3.81 -9.11
N GLY A 420 -2.35 -5.09 -8.80
CA GLY A 420 -2.95 -6.07 -9.71
C GLY A 420 -2.63 -7.51 -9.33
N GLY A 421 -3.28 -8.47 -10.01
CA GLY A 421 -3.13 -9.90 -9.79
C GLY A 421 -1.96 -10.57 -10.53
N SER A 422 -1.01 -9.80 -11.06
CA SER A 422 0.22 -10.31 -11.68
C SER A 422 1.08 -11.04 -10.63
N LEU A 423 1.65 -12.20 -10.99
CA LEU A 423 2.69 -12.82 -10.14
C LEU A 423 3.91 -11.94 -10.17
N TRP A 424 4.64 -11.89 -9.05
CA TRP A 424 6.09 -11.70 -9.14
C TRP A 424 6.64 -12.76 -10.11
N GLN A 425 7.17 -12.29 -11.23
CA GLN A 425 7.87 -13.14 -12.18
C GLN A 425 9.35 -12.81 -12.09
N PRO A 426 10.22 -13.80 -11.79
CA PRO A 426 11.64 -13.60 -11.98
C PRO A 426 11.92 -13.29 -13.45
N LEU A 427 13.07 -12.66 -13.71
CA LEU A 427 13.47 -12.37 -15.08
C LEU A 427 13.47 -13.68 -15.92
N PRO A 428 12.73 -13.74 -17.03
CA PRO A 428 12.65 -14.95 -17.84
C PRO A 428 14.05 -15.39 -18.31
N GLU A 429 14.23 -16.70 -18.47
CA GLU A 429 15.46 -17.27 -19.05
C GLU A 429 15.70 -16.66 -20.46
N PRO A 430 16.96 -16.41 -20.85
CA PRO A 430 17.27 -15.83 -22.15
C PRO A 430 16.84 -16.78 -23.26
N PHE A 431 15.95 -16.32 -24.13
CA PHE A 431 15.70 -16.97 -25.41
C PHE A 431 16.73 -16.42 -26.40
N ASN A 432 17.87 -17.11 -26.55
CA ASN A 432 18.94 -16.87 -27.53
C ASN A 432 19.29 -15.42 -27.91
N ALA A 433 20.51 -15.02 -27.56
CA ALA A 433 21.36 -13.98 -28.17
C ALA A 433 20.72 -12.61 -28.48
N GLU A 434 21.12 -11.61 -27.69
CA GLU A 434 21.21 -10.19 -28.10
C GLU A 434 20.20 -9.74 -29.16
N SER A 435 18.91 -9.72 -28.81
CA SER A 435 17.93 -9.11 -29.69
C SER A 435 18.12 -7.60 -29.67
N ASP A 436 18.52 -7.03 -30.80
CA ASP A 436 18.47 -5.60 -31.08
C ASP A 436 16.99 -5.18 -31.00
N GLU A 437 16.48 -4.84 -29.80
CA GLU A 437 15.12 -4.28 -29.60
C GLU A 437 15.07 -2.82 -30.10
N ARG A 438 15.62 -2.60 -31.29
CA ARG A 438 15.65 -1.33 -31.98
C ARG A 438 14.27 -1.00 -32.53
N ASN A 439 14.06 0.29 -32.75
CA ASN A 439 12.91 0.75 -33.49
C ASN A 439 13.04 0.35 -34.97
N LEU A 440 12.12 -0.48 -35.46
CA LEU A 440 11.98 -0.83 -36.87
C LEU A 440 11.13 0.18 -37.66
N GLY A 441 10.39 1.04 -36.93
CA GLY A 441 9.56 2.09 -37.50
C GLY A 441 10.31 3.40 -37.75
N ASP A 442 9.59 4.51 -37.73
CA ASP A 442 10.12 5.85 -37.99
C ASP A 442 9.98 6.76 -36.75
N ASP A 443 10.16 8.07 -36.95
CA ASP A 443 10.05 9.07 -35.88
C ASP A 443 8.61 9.30 -35.41
N GLN A 444 7.61 8.85 -36.17
CA GLN A 444 6.19 8.99 -35.82
C GLN A 444 5.63 7.72 -35.19
N ILE A 445 6.09 6.56 -35.65
CA ILE A 445 5.61 5.24 -35.23
C ILE A 445 6.81 4.38 -34.84
N GLY A 446 6.87 4.04 -33.56
CA GLY A 446 7.77 3.02 -33.06
C GLY A 446 7.23 1.63 -33.34
N VAL A 447 8.05 0.74 -33.90
CA VAL A 447 7.75 -0.69 -34.05
C VAL A 447 8.88 -1.47 -33.42
N TYR A 448 8.59 -2.22 -32.37
CA TYR A 448 9.59 -2.93 -31.58
C TYR A 448 9.21 -4.41 -31.45
N LEU A 449 10.19 -5.28 -31.59
CA LEU A 449 10.07 -6.68 -31.22
C LEU A 449 10.63 -6.86 -29.81
N VAL A 450 9.88 -7.57 -28.98
CA VAL A 450 10.30 -7.89 -27.62
C VAL A 450 11.25 -9.08 -27.69
N GLY A 451 12.47 -8.92 -27.19
CA GLY A 451 13.46 -10.00 -27.27
C GLY A 451 14.39 -10.10 -26.08
N SER A 452 14.71 -8.98 -25.43
CA SER A 452 15.57 -8.95 -24.24
C SER A 452 14.85 -9.50 -23.02
N ARG A 453 15.61 -9.96 -22.02
CA ARG A 453 15.06 -10.46 -20.75
C ARG A 453 14.21 -9.39 -20.05
N LEU A 454 14.74 -8.16 -19.99
CA LEU A 454 14.04 -7.04 -19.36
C LEU A 454 12.83 -6.60 -20.19
N GLY A 455 12.95 -6.55 -21.52
CA GLY A 455 11.84 -6.23 -22.43
C GLY A 455 10.67 -7.19 -22.25
N ARG A 456 10.93 -8.51 -22.18
CA ARG A 456 9.90 -9.53 -21.91
C ARG A 456 9.24 -9.34 -20.55
N ALA A 457 10.03 -9.13 -19.50
CA ALA A 457 9.50 -8.89 -18.16
C ALA A 457 8.62 -7.64 -18.08
N LEU A 458 8.93 -6.60 -18.86
CA LEU A 458 8.15 -5.36 -18.92
C LEU A 458 6.92 -5.46 -19.83
N ALA A 459 7.01 -6.23 -20.91
CA ALA A 459 5.95 -6.44 -21.89
C ALA A 459 4.80 -7.30 -21.34
N ASP A 460 5.07 -8.14 -20.35
CA ASP A 460 4.09 -9.04 -19.71
C ASP A 460 3.62 -10.14 -20.69
N ASP A 461 2.76 -9.82 -21.65
CA ASP A 461 2.05 -10.79 -22.49
C ASP A 461 2.05 -10.49 -24.00
N PHE A 462 2.85 -9.52 -24.46
CA PHE A 462 3.01 -9.24 -25.89
C PHE A 462 4.44 -9.41 -26.38
N GLU A 463 4.57 -9.75 -27.66
CA GLU A 463 5.85 -10.00 -28.35
C GLU A 463 6.23 -8.86 -29.31
N CYS A 464 5.30 -7.96 -29.62
CA CYS A 464 5.53 -6.77 -30.43
C CYS A 464 4.84 -5.54 -29.81
N LEU A 465 5.53 -4.40 -29.80
CA LEU A 465 4.97 -3.10 -29.45
C LEU A 465 4.96 -2.20 -30.69
N ILE A 466 3.77 -1.68 -31.02
CA ILE A 466 3.64 -0.54 -31.94
C ILE A 466 3.18 0.65 -31.11
N VAL A 467 3.94 1.74 -31.14
CA VAL A 467 3.66 2.94 -30.35
C VAL A 467 3.68 4.20 -31.21
N SER A 468 2.73 5.11 -31.01
CA SER A 468 2.82 6.45 -31.58
C SER A 468 3.76 7.32 -30.75
N LYS A 469 4.81 7.86 -31.37
CA LYS A 469 5.79 8.73 -30.69
C LYS A 469 5.32 10.17 -30.52
N SER A 470 4.23 10.56 -31.19
CA SER A 470 3.63 11.89 -31.12
C SER A 470 2.11 11.84 -31.06
N ASP A 471 1.51 12.92 -30.54
CA ASP A 471 0.06 13.10 -30.49
C ASP A 471 -0.52 13.10 -31.91
N ARG A 472 -1.46 12.20 -32.16
CA ARG A 472 -2.13 12.07 -33.46
C ARG A 472 -3.42 12.88 -33.45
N PRO A 473 -3.77 13.62 -34.52
CA PRO A 473 -5.05 14.31 -34.58
C PRO A 473 -6.21 13.33 -34.38
N LEU A 474 -7.21 13.70 -33.57
CA LEU A 474 -8.45 12.93 -33.43
C LEU A 474 -9.13 12.84 -34.81
N LYS A 475 -9.19 11.64 -35.39
CA LYS A 475 -9.88 11.41 -36.67
C LYS A 475 -11.11 10.53 -36.44
N PRO A 476 -12.33 10.98 -36.81
CA PRO A 476 -13.55 10.29 -36.41
C PRO A 476 -13.82 8.92 -37.00
N LYS A 477 -13.01 8.47 -37.97
CA LYS A 477 -13.31 7.29 -38.78
C LYS A 477 -12.18 6.25 -38.81
N GLN A 478 -11.02 6.53 -38.22
CA GLN A 478 -9.84 5.67 -38.37
C GLN A 478 -8.82 5.86 -37.24
N LEU A 479 -8.43 4.75 -36.58
CA LEU A 479 -7.37 4.73 -35.57
C LEU A 479 -5.96 4.63 -36.19
N ILE A 480 -5.83 3.90 -37.30
CA ILE A 480 -4.56 3.72 -38.02
C ILE A 480 -4.77 4.11 -39.48
N SER A 481 -4.16 5.20 -39.94
CA SER A 481 -4.21 5.63 -41.35
C SER A 481 -3.57 4.61 -42.30
N ASP A 482 -3.99 4.58 -43.55
CA ASP A 482 -3.43 3.69 -44.58
C ASP A 482 -1.93 3.90 -44.73
N GLY A 483 -1.47 5.16 -44.72
CA GLY A 483 -0.05 5.49 -44.72
C GLY A 483 0.69 4.96 -43.47
N THR A 484 0.04 4.88 -42.31
CA THR A 484 0.64 4.25 -41.13
C THR A 484 0.66 2.73 -41.24
N LEU A 485 -0.37 2.12 -41.81
CA LEU A 485 -0.37 0.68 -42.09
C LEU A 485 0.76 0.31 -43.05
N GLN A 486 0.97 1.10 -44.11
CA GLN A 486 2.08 0.92 -45.04
C GLN A 486 3.45 1.03 -44.33
N LYS A 487 3.61 2.02 -43.44
CA LYS A 487 4.83 2.17 -42.63
C LYS A 487 5.06 0.97 -41.71
N ILE A 488 4.02 0.49 -41.02
CA ILE A 488 4.10 -0.71 -40.16
C ILE A 488 4.48 -1.92 -41.02
N GLN A 489 3.82 -2.13 -42.16
CA GLN A 489 4.09 -3.23 -43.07
C GLN A 489 5.51 -3.19 -43.64
N ALA A 490 6.03 -2.00 -43.93
CA ALA A 490 7.42 -1.82 -44.35
C ALA A 490 8.41 -2.12 -43.20
N ALA A 491 8.11 -1.67 -41.98
CA ALA A 491 8.93 -1.88 -40.79
C ALA A 491 9.09 -3.36 -40.41
N VAL A 492 8.03 -4.16 -40.58
CA VAL A 492 8.05 -5.59 -40.27
C VAL A 492 8.41 -6.46 -41.48
N LYS A 493 8.78 -5.87 -42.62
CA LYS A 493 9.14 -6.63 -43.81
C LYS A 493 10.41 -7.44 -43.57
N GLY A 494 10.32 -8.76 -43.71
CA GLY A 494 11.44 -9.68 -43.46
C GLY A 494 11.62 -10.04 -41.98
N VAL A 495 10.70 -9.61 -41.11
CA VAL A 495 10.62 -10.00 -39.71
C VAL A 495 9.48 -10.99 -39.55
N ASP A 496 9.73 -12.08 -38.84
CA ASP A 496 8.65 -12.99 -38.47
C ASP A 496 7.75 -12.35 -37.40
N VAL A 497 6.55 -11.94 -37.83
CA VAL A 497 5.48 -11.41 -36.97
C VAL A 497 4.23 -12.30 -36.99
N ALA A 498 4.29 -13.43 -37.70
CA ALA A 498 3.13 -14.29 -37.89
C ALA A 498 2.69 -14.89 -36.55
N GLY A 499 1.42 -14.69 -36.19
CA GLY A 499 0.82 -15.21 -34.96
C GLY A 499 1.30 -14.52 -33.67
N LYS A 500 2.29 -13.62 -33.74
CA LYS A 500 2.81 -12.92 -32.57
C LYS A 500 1.76 -12.03 -31.92
N SER A 501 1.80 -11.99 -30.60
CA SER A 501 1.02 -11.08 -29.77
C SER A 501 1.51 -9.63 -29.93
N LEU A 502 0.59 -8.71 -30.18
CA LEU A 502 0.86 -7.31 -30.46
C LEU A 502 0.16 -6.39 -29.45
N ARG A 503 0.90 -5.42 -28.92
CA ARG A 503 0.32 -4.24 -28.27
C ARG A 503 0.43 -3.02 -29.18
N LEU A 504 -0.71 -2.40 -29.48
CA LEU A 504 -0.77 -1.11 -30.17
C LEU A 504 -1.09 0.01 -29.16
N SER A 505 -0.14 0.91 -28.94
CA SER A 505 -0.26 2.07 -28.06
C SER A 505 -0.37 3.36 -28.86
N LEU A 506 -1.55 3.99 -28.86
CA LEU A 506 -1.80 5.23 -29.60
C LEU A 506 -2.13 6.38 -28.65
N THR A 507 -1.53 7.55 -28.88
CA THR A 507 -1.92 8.80 -28.23
C THR A 507 -2.65 9.68 -29.23
N LEU A 508 -3.92 9.98 -28.97
CA LEU A 508 -4.76 10.85 -29.78
C LEU A 508 -4.88 12.22 -29.10
N GLY A 509 -4.58 13.28 -29.84
CA GLY A 509 -4.79 14.66 -29.43
C GLY A 509 -6.28 15.02 -29.51
N GLY A 510 -6.87 15.37 -28.37
CA GLY A 510 -8.26 15.79 -28.24
C GLY A 510 -8.45 16.86 -27.15
N PRO A 511 -9.64 17.48 -27.05
CA PRO A 511 -9.93 18.49 -26.04
C PRO A 511 -9.71 17.91 -24.63
N ARG A 512 -8.71 18.42 -23.92
CA ARG A 512 -8.33 17.95 -22.57
C ARG A 512 -9.44 18.14 -21.54
N ASP A 513 -10.34 19.07 -21.84
CA ASP A 513 -11.47 19.54 -21.03
C ASP A 513 -12.77 18.77 -21.27
N ASN A 514 -12.89 17.97 -22.35
CA ASN A 514 -14.10 17.19 -22.62
C ASN A 514 -13.81 15.75 -23.13
N PRO A 515 -13.48 14.82 -22.21
CA PRO A 515 -13.19 13.43 -22.56
C PRO A 515 -14.37 12.71 -23.22
N ALA A 516 -15.61 13.00 -22.82
CA ALA A 516 -16.80 12.35 -23.39
C ALA A 516 -16.97 12.68 -24.88
N LYS A 517 -16.80 13.96 -25.26
CA LYS A 517 -16.80 14.39 -26.66
C LYS A 517 -15.61 13.83 -27.43
N ALA A 518 -14.43 13.75 -26.82
CA ALA A 518 -13.27 13.13 -27.45
C ALA A 518 -13.49 11.62 -27.70
N ASN A 519 -14.20 10.93 -26.80
CA ASN A 519 -14.56 9.53 -26.96
C ASN A 519 -15.58 9.30 -28.08
N GLU A 520 -16.65 10.11 -28.09
CA GLU A 520 -17.69 10.09 -29.12
C GLU A 520 -17.06 10.33 -30.49
N LEU A 521 -16.22 11.37 -30.59
CA LEU A 521 -15.54 11.71 -31.83
C LEU A 521 -14.56 10.64 -32.28
N ALA A 522 -13.90 9.92 -31.38
CA ALA A 522 -12.89 8.92 -31.75
C ALA A 522 -13.43 7.51 -31.93
N GLY A 523 -14.66 7.25 -31.46
CA GLY A 523 -15.23 5.90 -31.42
C GLY A 523 -14.33 4.92 -30.66
N VAL A 524 -13.65 5.32 -29.58
CA VAL A 524 -12.62 4.50 -28.90
C VAL A 524 -13.17 3.43 -27.94
N MET A 525 -14.47 3.15 -28.00
CA MET A 525 -15.10 2.07 -27.24
C MET A 525 -14.66 0.70 -27.78
N LYS A 526 -14.58 -0.30 -26.88
CA LYS A 526 -14.38 -1.70 -27.26
C LYS A 526 -15.43 -2.10 -28.31
N ASP A 527 -15.01 -2.87 -29.31
CA ASP A 527 -15.84 -3.37 -30.42
C ASP A 527 -16.40 -2.28 -31.35
N SER A 528 -15.92 -1.03 -31.24
CA SER A 528 -16.31 -0.01 -32.20
C SER A 528 -15.86 -0.36 -33.62
N PRO A 529 -16.56 0.11 -34.67
CA PRO A 529 -16.14 -0.10 -36.05
C PRO A 529 -14.70 0.36 -36.32
N VAL A 530 -14.25 1.41 -35.64
CA VAL A 530 -12.90 1.96 -35.82
C VAL A 530 -11.84 1.05 -35.19
N GLN A 531 -12.10 0.49 -34.00
CA GLN A 531 -11.21 -0.51 -33.38
C GLN A 531 -11.17 -1.78 -34.22
N VAL A 532 -12.33 -2.34 -34.58
CA VAL A 532 -12.44 -3.58 -35.38
C VAL A 532 -11.70 -3.45 -36.72
N ASN A 533 -11.80 -2.31 -37.39
CA ASN A 533 -11.08 -2.07 -38.65
C ASN A 533 -9.55 -2.03 -38.45
N ALA A 534 -9.08 -1.41 -37.36
CA ALA A 534 -7.65 -1.39 -37.03
C ALA A 534 -7.12 -2.80 -36.72
N ILE A 535 -7.88 -3.59 -35.96
CA ILE A 535 -7.57 -5.00 -35.67
C ILE A 535 -7.48 -5.82 -36.95
N LYS A 536 -8.50 -5.74 -37.82
CA LYS A 536 -8.51 -6.45 -39.11
C LYS A 536 -7.31 -6.07 -39.98
N ALA A 537 -6.92 -4.80 -40.00
CA ALA A 537 -5.77 -4.34 -40.77
C ALA A 537 -4.45 -4.89 -40.22
N LEU A 538 -4.27 -4.93 -38.90
CA LEU A 538 -3.08 -5.50 -38.26
C LEU A 538 -3.01 -7.02 -38.41
N ARG A 539 -4.13 -7.74 -38.34
CA ARG A 539 -4.19 -9.18 -38.62
C ARG A 539 -3.80 -9.51 -40.06
N LYS A 540 -4.19 -8.66 -41.03
CA LYS A 540 -3.73 -8.79 -42.43
C LYS A 540 -2.20 -8.66 -42.58
N ILE A 541 -1.52 -7.99 -41.65
CA ILE A 541 -0.05 -7.91 -41.62
C ILE A 541 0.55 -9.20 -41.04
N GLY A 542 -0.19 -9.96 -40.24
CA GLY A 542 0.21 -11.28 -39.73
C GLY A 542 0.12 -11.44 -38.21
N PHE A 543 -0.19 -10.37 -37.46
CA PHE A 543 -0.31 -10.45 -35.99
C PHE A 543 -1.50 -11.29 -35.54
N GLY A 544 -1.33 -12.02 -34.44
CA GLY A 544 -2.37 -12.87 -33.85
C GLY A 544 -3.21 -12.10 -32.83
N ASN A 545 -2.87 -12.25 -31.54
CA ASN A 545 -3.50 -11.55 -30.44
C ASN A 545 -3.17 -10.06 -30.47
N ILE A 546 -4.17 -9.20 -30.32
CA ILE A 546 -3.95 -7.75 -30.38
C ILE A 546 -4.58 -7.06 -29.17
N ARG A 547 -3.74 -6.36 -28.41
CA ARG A 547 -4.12 -5.45 -27.33
C ARG A 547 -4.05 -4.01 -27.82
N LEU A 548 -5.17 -3.30 -27.77
CA LEU A 548 -5.24 -1.88 -28.07
C LEU A 548 -5.15 -1.06 -26.79
N SER A 549 -4.26 -0.07 -26.76
CA SER A 549 -4.12 0.92 -25.69
C SER A 549 -4.23 2.32 -26.29
N VAL A 550 -5.38 2.96 -26.19
CA VAL A 550 -5.62 4.29 -26.78
C VAL A 550 -5.71 5.34 -25.67
N LYS A 551 -4.79 6.30 -25.70
CA LYS A 551 -4.78 7.45 -24.80
C LYS A 551 -5.43 8.66 -25.46
N VAL A 552 -6.44 9.24 -24.81
CA VAL A 552 -7.12 10.47 -25.24
C VAL A 552 -7.12 11.44 -24.07
N GLY A 553 -6.34 12.52 -24.17
CA GLY A 553 -6.09 13.41 -23.04
C GLY A 553 -5.45 12.67 -21.85
N PHE A 554 -6.17 12.61 -20.72
CA PHE A 554 -5.73 11.91 -19.50
C PHE A 554 -6.31 10.49 -19.36
N THR A 555 -7.18 10.06 -20.26
CA THR A 555 -7.84 8.76 -20.17
C THR A 555 -7.17 7.74 -21.09
N ILE A 556 -6.96 6.52 -20.58
CA ILE A 556 -6.41 5.39 -21.33
C ILE A 556 -7.49 4.32 -21.44
N TYR A 557 -7.77 3.88 -22.66
CA TYR A 557 -8.68 2.78 -22.99
C TYR A 557 -7.87 1.56 -23.37
N VAL A 558 -8.12 0.43 -22.69
CA VAL A 558 -7.47 -0.85 -22.99
C VAL A 558 -8.54 -1.82 -23.50
N SER A 559 -8.25 -2.53 -24.58
CA SER A 559 -9.15 -3.52 -25.16
C SER A 559 -8.36 -4.70 -25.71
N ASP A 560 -8.71 -5.90 -25.26
CA ASP A 560 -8.08 -7.16 -25.67
C ASP A 560 -8.94 -7.85 -26.74
N TYR A 561 -8.29 -8.23 -27.84
CA TYR A 561 -8.86 -9.01 -28.93
C TYR A 561 -8.07 -10.31 -29.06
N ILE A 562 -8.65 -11.36 -28.50
CA ILE A 562 -8.14 -12.73 -28.53
C ILE A 562 -8.94 -13.47 -29.62
N GLU A 563 -8.26 -14.23 -30.46
CA GLU A 563 -8.89 -15.16 -31.40
C GLU A 563 -8.41 -16.58 -31.15
#